data_AF-A0A162KP87-F1
#
_entry.id   AF-A0A162KP87-F1
#
_cell.length_a   1.000
_cell.length_b   1.000
_cell.length_c   1.000
_cell.angle_alpha   90.00
_cell.angle_beta   90.00
_cell.angle_gamma   90.00
#
_symmetry.space_group_name_H-M   'P 1'
#
loop_
_entity.id
_entity.type
_entity.pdbx_description
1 polymer ?
#
loop_
_entity_poly.entity_id
_entity_poly.type
_entity_poly.pdbx_seq_one_letter_code
_entity_poly.pdbx_strand_id
1 'polypeptide(L)'
;MLYPILLHLAEADVKWSVAFSVKSLETIQAIMIKQYWAPTPRCHSEDPSWLRLSHAIQIAREMGIHKPQVISAQVEASISSIDDSGLKERLARNFERTWLYIFLADKGFGITIGRHMGVSWREIPASAAEWWRKPMTAPTDRILSGVVETRGILLNALAQRKRTDDGTLTFISEWHRHYFDLLEKIRTESCKSDQPFPSKVSSVMAFYIDHGIMVLNAEAARSLLALADGATTTDFNTVSHISVKVASRLLSLAFDSENGLGQYLIGFQNNQFIMICHAATDILQAMRRGTMADPELSDAATLVKAIPDHLEKAADQLPATCMIHFYLDIAKCFASQANTIMTALKSSETEDTITGIVDSDFPPADWWRALEVEPLDPTARFDIGLHGSGKLDYDLYSFTGMGFFERTDSA
;
A
#
# COMPACT_ATOMS: atom_id res chain seq x y z
N MET A 1 28.22 7.43 -11.33
CA MET A 1 28.62 8.86 -11.42
C MET A 1 27.45 9.79 -11.76
N LEU A 2 26.45 9.39 -12.56
CA LEU A 2 25.36 10.27 -13.01
C LEU A 2 24.31 10.61 -11.92
N TYR A 3 23.97 9.65 -11.05
CA TYR A 3 22.89 9.81 -10.06
C TYR A 3 23.06 11.02 -9.13
N PRO A 4 24.21 11.26 -8.48
CA PRO A 4 24.38 12.43 -7.61
C PRO A 4 24.22 13.77 -8.34
N ILE A 5 24.65 13.85 -9.61
CA ILE A 5 24.54 15.06 -10.44
C ILE A 5 23.07 15.34 -10.76
N LEU A 6 22.34 14.32 -11.22
CA LEU A 6 20.91 14.45 -11.54
C LEU A 6 20.08 14.79 -10.31
N LEU A 7 20.41 14.19 -9.16
CA LEU A 7 19.75 14.49 -7.90
C LEU A 7 20.00 15.95 -7.47
N HIS A 8 21.23 16.44 -7.60
CA HIS A 8 21.57 17.82 -7.29
C HIS A 8 20.81 18.81 -8.19
N LEU A 9 20.73 18.52 -9.49
CA LEU A 9 19.95 19.32 -10.44
C LEU A 9 18.46 19.31 -10.07
N ALA A 10 17.88 18.13 -9.83
CA ALA A 10 16.49 18.02 -9.40
C ALA A 10 16.21 18.74 -8.08
N GLU A 11 17.18 18.81 -7.16
CA GLU A 11 17.07 19.60 -5.94
C GLU A 11 17.10 21.09 -6.18
N ALA A 12 17.97 21.56 -7.08
CA ALA A 12 18.02 22.95 -7.48
C ALA A 12 16.71 23.37 -8.17
N ASP A 13 16.20 22.53 -9.07
CA ASP A 13 14.97 22.79 -9.83
C ASP A 13 13.75 22.84 -8.92
N VAL A 14 13.61 21.93 -7.96
CA VAL A 14 12.52 21.97 -6.97
C VAL A 14 12.62 23.21 -6.07
N LYS A 15 13.82 23.60 -5.64
CA LYS A 15 13.99 24.83 -4.85
C LYS A 15 13.63 26.07 -5.67
N TRP A 16 14.04 26.10 -6.94
CA TRP A 16 13.71 27.17 -7.87
C TRP A 16 12.21 27.24 -8.13
N SER A 17 11.55 26.12 -8.40
CA SER A 17 10.10 26.07 -8.65
C SER A 17 9.29 26.58 -7.45
N VAL A 18 9.74 26.26 -6.23
CA VAL A 18 9.16 26.79 -4.98
C VAL A 18 9.37 28.30 -4.89
N ALA A 19 10.61 28.77 -5.06
CA ALA A 19 10.96 30.19 -4.91
C ALA A 19 10.23 31.10 -5.92
N PHE A 20 10.03 30.62 -7.15
CA PHE A 20 9.34 31.36 -8.22
C PHE A 20 7.85 31.00 -8.34
N SER A 21 7.33 30.13 -7.47
CA SER A 21 5.93 29.69 -7.45
C SER A 21 5.45 29.22 -8.84
N VAL A 22 6.25 28.39 -9.51
CA VAL A 22 5.94 27.87 -10.85
C VAL A 22 4.77 26.90 -10.74
N LYS A 23 3.65 27.23 -11.39
CA LYS A 23 2.43 26.41 -11.40
C LYS A 23 2.30 25.68 -12.72
N SER A 24 2.74 24.42 -12.75
CA SER A 24 2.55 23.56 -13.91
C SER A 24 2.38 22.10 -13.49
N LEU A 25 1.80 21.32 -14.41
CA LEU A 25 1.63 19.88 -14.19
C LEU A 25 2.98 19.18 -14.12
N GLU A 26 3.94 19.61 -14.93
CA GLU A 26 5.30 19.08 -14.98
C GLU A 26 6.06 19.37 -13.68
N THR A 27 5.82 20.52 -13.05
CA THR A 27 6.41 20.85 -11.74
C THR A 27 5.93 19.86 -10.68
N ILE A 28 4.62 19.58 -10.65
CA ILE A 28 4.02 18.58 -9.74
C ILE A 28 4.66 17.20 -10.01
N GLN A 29 4.67 16.76 -11.27
CA GLN A 29 5.21 15.46 -11.67
C GLN A 29 6.70 15.32 -11.34
N ALA A 30 7.50 16.36 -11.55
CA ALA A 30 8.93 16.37 -11.24
C ALA A 30 9.19 16.23 -9.73
N ILE A 31 8.44 16.95 -8.89
CA ILE A 31 8.52 16.82 -7.43
C ILE A 31 8.20 15.39 -7.00
N MET A 32 7.12 14.82 -7.54
CA MET A 32 6.67 13.46 -7.27
C MET A 32 7.71 12.41 -7.65
N ILE A 33 8.23 12.48 -8.88
CA ILE A 33 9.26 11.57 -9.38
C ILE A 33 10.51 11.69 -8.51
N LYS A 34 10.99 12.90 -8.23
CA LYS A 34 12.16 13.11 -7.36
C LYS A 34 12.02 12.37 -6.04
N GLN A 35 10.82 12.35 -5.47
CA GLN A 35 10.61 11.77 -4.16
C GLN A 35 10.73 10.23 -4.13
N TYR A 36 10.40 9.54 -5.23
CA TYR A 36 10.66 8.10 -5.36
C TYR A 36 12.15 7.75 -5.53
N TRP A 37 12.99 8.72 -5.89
CA TRP A 37 14.42 8.55 -6.12
C TRP A 37 15.30 9.29 -5.10
N ALA A 38 14.67 9.89 -4.09
CA ALA A 38 15.38 10.64 -3.06
C ALA A 38 16.19 9.67 -2.18
N PRO A 39 17.42 10.06 -1.76
CA PRO A 39 18.17 9.32 -0.76
C PRO A 39 17.39 9.19 0.53
N THR A 40 17.60 8.08 1.23
CA THR A 40 17.13 7.87 2.59
C THR A 40 17.78 8.89 3.52
N PRO A 41 16.99 9.71 4.25
CA PRO A 41 17.53 10.60 5.27
C PRO A 41 18.04 9.79 6.47
N ARG A 42 18.96 10.37 7.25
CA ARG A 42 19.51 9.69 8.44
C ARG A 42 18.48 9.48 9.54
N CYS A 43 17.51 10.39 9.63
CA CYS A 43 16.38 10.28 10.54
C CYS A 43 15.12 10.87 9.89
N HIS A 44 13.94 10.42 10.32
CA HIS A 44 12.66 10.89 9.77
C HIS A 44 12.42 12.39 9.98
N SER A 45 12.95 12.98 11.06
CA SER A 45 12.84 14.43 11.29
C SER A 45 13.58 15.27 10.25
N GLU A 46 14.58 14.69 9.57
CA GLU A 46 15.32 15.32 8.49
C GLU A 46 14.71 15.06 7.11
N ASP A 47 13.65 14.26 7.00
CA ASP A 47 13.05 13.93 5.70
C ASP A 47 12.29 15.13 5.08
N PRO A 48 12.78 15.73 3.98
CA PRO A 48 12.11 16.84 3.32
C PRO A 48 10.94 16.38 2.43
N SER A 49 10.69 15.07 2.31
CA SER A 49 9.66 14.48 1.45
C SER A 49 8.29 15.10 1.68
N TRP A 50 7.91 15.21 2.96
CA TRP A 50 6.65 15.79 3.38
C TRP A 50 6.45 17.22 2.87
N LEU A 51 7.46 18.09 3.02
CA LEU A 51 7.39 19.48 2.60
C LEU A 51 7.22 19.59 1.08
N ARG A 52 7.97 18.77 0.33
CA ARG A 52 7.93 18.75 -1.13
C ARG A 52 6.59 18.25 -1.65
N LEU A 53 6.10 17.13 -1.11
CA LEU A 53 4.79 16.58 -1.47
C LEU A 53 3.66 17.54 -1.10
N SER A 54 3.72 18.17 0.07
CA SER A 54 2.76 19.20 0.49
C SER A 54 2.73 20.39 -0.47
N HIS A 55 3.89 20.79 -1.00
CA HIS A 55 3.95 21.84 -2.02
C HIS A 55 3.31 21.38 -3.35
N ALA A 56 3.61 20.17 -3.82
CA ALA A 56 2.98 19.61 -5.02
C ALA A 56 1.45 19.51 -4.89
N ILE A 57 0.95 19.08 -3.72
CA ILE A 57 -0.50 19.03 -3.41
C ILE A 57 -1.12 20.43 -3.47
N GLN A 58 -0.45 21.44 -2.91
CA GLN A 58 -0.93 22.83 -2.95
C GLN A 58 -1.00 23.36 -4.38
N ILE A 59 0.05 23.17 -5.20
CA ILE A 59 0.02 23.56 -6.62
C ILE A 59 -1.14 22.86 -7.34
N ALA A 60 -1.32 21.55 -7.12
CA ALA A 60 -2.42 20.79 -7.73
C ALA A 60 -3.81 21.33 -7.34
N ARG A 61 -3.99 21.74 -6.08
CA ARG A 61 -5.24 22.35 -5.61
C ARG A 61 -5.46 23.73 -6.19
N GLU A 62 -4.43 24.56 -6.28
CA GLU A 62 -4.48 25.88 -6.91
C GLU A 62 -4.79 25.79 -8.41
N MET A 63 -4.22 24.78 -9.09
CA MET A 63 -4.56 24.46 -10.47
C MET A 63 -5.93 23.79 -10.61
N GLY A 64 -6.59 23.40 -9.51
CA GLY A 64 -7.92 22.78 -9.53
C GLY A 64 -7.98 21.39 -10.15
N ILE A 65 -6.86 20.68 -10.32
CA ILE A 65 -6.80 19.38 -11.02
C ILE A 65 -7.44 18.22 -10.21
N HIS A 66 -7.91 18.50 -9.00
CA HIS A 66 -8.74 17.61 -8.19
C HIS A 66 -10.23 17.66 -8.57
N LYS A 67 -10.63 18.63 -9.42
CA LYS A 67 -12.03 18.83 -9.86
C LYS A 67 -12.17 18.50 -11.34
N PRO A 68 -12.92 17.46 -11.72
CA PRO A 68 -13.11 17.08 -13.12
C PRO A 68 -13.59 18.22 -14.03
N GLN A 69 -14.47 19.10 -13.53
CA GLN A 69 -14.98 20.22 -14.34
C GLN A 69 -13.88 21.25 -14.68
N VAL A 70 -12.93 21.45 -13.76
CA VAL A 70 -11.80 22.37 -13.97
C VAL A 70 -10.83 21.79 -14.99
N ILE A 71 -10.56 20.49 -14.93
CA ILE A 71 -9.75 19.79 -15.94
C ILE A 71 -10.35 19.98 -17.33
N SER A 72 -11.64 19.71 -17.49
CA SER A 72 -12.32 19.88 -18.78
C SER A 72 -12.21 21.31 -19.31
N ALA A 73 -12.42 22.32 -18.45
CA ALA A 73 -12.30 23.72 -18.84
C ALA A 73 -10.86 24.10 -19.25
N GLN A 74 -9.84 23.58 -18.55
CA GLN A 74 -8.44 23.84 -18.88
C GLN A 74 -8.03 23.18 -20.20
N VAL A 75 -8.47 21.93 -20.44
CA VAL A 75 -8.20 21.22 -21.70
C VAL A 75 -8.83 21.98 -22.87
N GLU A 76 -10.07 22.46 -22.72
CA GLU A 76 -10.75 23.22 -23.76
C GLU A 76 -10.07 24.57 -24.03
N ALA A 77 -9.62 25.27 -22.98
CA ALA A 77 -8.90 26.53 -23.12
C ALA A 77 -7.49 26.37 -23.74
N SER A 78 -6.84 25.22 -23.55
CA SER A 78 -5.47 24.98 -24.00
C SER A 78 -5.36 24.67 -25.50
N ILE A 79 -6.46 24.27 -26.15
CA ILE A 79 -6.47 23.85 -27.56
C ILE A 79 -7.44 24.75 -28.33
N SER A 80 -6.89 25.74 -29.03
CA SER A 80 -7.66 26.85 -29.60
C SER A 80 -8.26 26.63 -30.99
N SER A 81 -7.85 25.62 -31.78
CA SER A 81 -8.20 25.63 -33.21
C SER A 81 -8.15 24.33 -34.04
N ILE A 82 -8.02 23.12 -33.47
CA ILE A 82 -8.15 21.88 -34.27
C ILE A 82 -8.90 20.84 -33.45
N ASP A 83 -9.82 20.14 -34.13
CA ASP A 83 -10.66 19.02 -33.68
C ASP A 83 -9.83 17.77 -33.29
N ASP A 84 -8.70 17.95 -32.62
CA ASP A 84 -7.85 16.88 -32.12
C ASP A 84 -8.40 16.37 -30.79
N SER A 85 -9.55 15.70 -30.91
CA SER A 85 -10.20 14.98 -29.81
C SER A 85 -9.23 14.02 -29.10
N GLY A 86 -8.26 13.45 -29.83
CA GLY A 86 -7.21 12.60 -29.27
C GLY A 86 -6.26 13.34 -28.34
N LEU A 87 -5.79 14.53 -28.74
CA LEU A 87 -4.94 15.37 -27.88
C LEU A 87 -5.69 15.89 -26.66
N LYS A 88 -6.95 16.33 -26.82
CA LYS A 88 -7.80 16.73 -25.70
C LYS A 88 -7.92 15.61 -24.66
N GLU A 89 -8.23 14.40 -25.12
CA GLU A 89 -8.34 13.23 -24.25
C GLU A 89 -7.00 12.91 -23.55
N ARG A 90 -5.88 12.95 -24.28
CA ARG A 90 -4.54 12.71 -23.70
C ARG A 90 -4.19 13.73 -22.61
N LEU A 91 -4.50 15.01 -22.81
CA LEU A 91 -4.28 16.05 -21.81
C LEU A 91 -5.16 15.82 -20.56
N ALA A 92 -6.45 15.54 -20.75
CA ALA A 92 -7.37 15.23 -19.65
C ALA A 92 -6.86 14.02 -18.83
N ARG A 93 -6.43 12.94 -19.50
CA ARG A 93 -5.84 11.78 -18.83
C ARG A 93 -4.57 12.15 -18.07
N ASN A 94 -3.73 13.05 -18.58
CA ASN A 94 -2.51 13.48 -17.89
C ASN A 94 -2.83 14.20 -16.56
N PHE A 95 -3.81 15.11 -16.57
CA PHE A 95 -4.28 15.78 -15.35
C PHE A 95 -4.86 14.79 -14.34
N GLU A 96 -5.81 13.96 -14.76
CA GLU A 96 -6.49 12.99 -13.89
C GLU A 96 -5.49 11.98 -13.30
N ARG A 97 -4.56 11.46 -14.12
CA ARG A 97 -3.49 10.55 -13.68
C ARG A 97 -2.60 11.22 -12.64
N THR A 98 -2.21 12.47 -12.87
CA THR A 98 -1.35 13.21 -11.94
C THR A 98 -2.02 13.36 -10.57
N TRP A 99 -3.31 13.71 -10.53
CA TRP A 99 -4.05 13.81 -9.27
C TRP A 99 -4.11 12.48 -8.51
N LEU A 100 -4.40 11.38 -9.21
CA LEU A 100 -4.43 10.06 -8.61
C LEU A 100 -3.04 9.62 -8.09
N TYR A 101 -1.95 9.94 -8.79
CA TYR A 101 -0.59 9.69 -8.30
C TYR A 101 -0.25 10.53 -7.07
N ILE A 102 -0.63 11.81 -7.04
CA ILE A 102 -0.47 12.67 -5.85
C ILE A 102 -1.14 12.03 -4.66
N PHE A 103 -2.40 11.61 -4.82
CA PHE A 103 -3.12 10.91 -3.78
C PHE A 103 -2.33 9.70 -3.28
N LEU A 104 -1.87 8.82 -4.18
CA LEU A 104 -1.13 7.63 -3.77
C LEU A 104 0.21 7.93 -3.10
N ALA A 105 0.98 8.91 -3.56
CA ALA A 105 2.26 9.25 -2.93
C ALA A 105 2.06 9.93 -1.58
N ASP A 106 1.08 10.83 -1.46
CA ASP A 106 0.68 11.40 -0.16
C ASP A 106 0.37 10.25 0.81
N LYS A 107 -0.36 9.23 0.34
CA LYS A 107 -0.61 7.96 1.05
C LYS A 107 0.65 7.16 1.41
N GLY A 108 1.48 6.82 0.44
CA GLY A 108 2.64 5.96 0.66
C GLY A 108 3.71 6.61 1.53
N PHE A 109 4.05 7.87 1.24
CA PHE A 109 5.09 8.58 1.96
C PHE A 109 4.63 8.97 3.37
N GLY A 110 3.41 9.49 3.55
CA GLY A 110 2.94 9.90 4.87
C GLY A 110 2.91 8.74 5.88
N ILE A 111 2.55 7.52 5.47
CA ILE A 111 2.66 6.31 6.31
C ILE A 111 4.12 6.04 6.69
N THR A 112 5.04 6.11 5.72
CA THR A 112 6.46 5.79 5.94
C THR A 112 7.14 6.74 6.91
N ILE A 113 6.69 8.00 6.97
CA ILE A 113 7.30 9.05 7.78
C ILE A 113 6.49 9.43 9.03
N GLY A 114 5.36 8.75 9.27
CA GLY A 114 4.48 9.03 10.40
C GLY A 114 3.88 10.46 10.39
N ARG A 115 3.56 11.00 9.21
CA ARG A 115 3.00 12.37 9.07
C ARG A 115 1.54 12.34 8.63
N HIS A 116 0.78 13.34 9.10
CA HIS A 116 -0.56 13.62 8.58
C HIS A 116 -0.50 13.83 7.06
N MET A 117 -1.59 13.57 6.36
CA MET A 117 -1.58 13.36 4.92
C MET A 117 -2.50 14.38 4.27
N GLY A 118 -2.02 15.05 3.23
CA GLY A 118 -2.62 16.28 2.73
C GLY A 118 -3.93 16.10 1.96
N VAL A 119 -4.16 14.94 1.33
CA VAL A 119 -5.29 14.71 0.41
C VAL A 119 -6.38 13.84 1.05
N SER A 120 -7.63 14.29 1.10
CA SER A 120 -8.74 13.46 1.61
C SER A 120 -9.16 12.40 0.60
N TRP A 121 -9.58 11.21 1.06
CA TRP A 121 -10.27 10.22 0.24
C TRP A 121 -11.47 10.80 -0.53
N ARG A 122 -12.16 11.78 0.07
CA ARG A 122 -13.34 12.45 -0.54
C ARG A 122 -12.98 13.30 -1.76
N GLU A 123 -11.70 13.63 -1.95
CA GLU A 123 -11.21 14.33 -3.15
C GLU A 123 -10.92 13.37 -4.31
N ILE A 124 -11.08 12.06 -4.12
CA ILE A 124 -10.92 11.06 -5.17
C ILE A 124 -12.28 10.79 -5.81
N PRO A 125 -12.38 10.87 -7.15
CA PRO A 125 -13.63 10.56 -7.84
C PRO A 125 -14.11 9.14 -7.52
N ALA A 126 -15.41 8.95 -7.30
CA ALA A 126 -15.98 7.62 -7.05
C ALA A 126 -15.70 6.64 -8.21
N SER A 127 -15.54 7.16 -9.44
CA SER A 127 -15.19 6.38 -10.63
C SER A 127 -13.70 6.06 -10.77
N ALA A 128 -12.86 6.40 -9.79
CA ALA A 128 -11.41 6.16 -9.86
C ALA A 128 -11.03 4.67 -9.97
N ALA A 129 -11.85 3.77 -9.42
CA ALA A 129 -11.67 2.31 -9.55
C ALA A 129 -11.89 1.82 -11.00
N GLU A 130 -12.73 2.49 -11.78
CA GLU A 130 -13.03 2.15 -13.18
C GLU A 130 -12.29 3.06 -14.17
N TRP A 131 -11.58 4.07 -13.67
CA TRP A 131 -10.93 5.11 -14.46
C TRP A 131 -9.99 4.55 -15.53
N TRP A 132 -9.28 3.47 -15.23
CA TRP A 132 -8.38 2.79 -16.17
C TRP A 132 -9.07 2.30 -17.45
N ARG A 133 -10.40 2.15 -17.47
CA ARG A 133 -11.17 1.73 -18.65
C ARG A 133 -11.49 2.88 -19.61
N LYS A 134 -11.21 4.13 -19.24
CA LYS A 134 -11.43 5.29 -20.11
C LYS A 134 -10.47 5.28 -21.31
N PRO A 135 -10.79 6.00 -22.39
CA PRO A 135 -9.88 6.14 -23.53
C PRO A 135 -8.52 6.74 -23.12
N MET A 136 -7.46 6.43 -23.87
CA MET A 136 -6.10 6.97 -23.68
C MET A 136 -5.47 6.69 -22.29
N THR A 137 -5.93 5.63 -21.62
CA THR A 137 -5.25 5.05 -20.46
C THR A 137 -4.13 4.11 -20.91
N ALA A 138 -3.12 3.97 -20.06
CA ALA A 138 -2.02 3.03 -20.22
C ALA A 138 -2.29 1.76 -19.41
N PRO A 139 -1.70 0.60 -19.76
CA PRO A 139 -1.84 -0.63 -18.97
C PRO A 139 -1.52 -0.44 -17.47
N THR A 140 -0.56 0.42 -17.14
CA THR A 140 -0.17 0.75 -15.76
C THR A 140 -1.23 1.52 -14.98
N ASP A 141 -2.17 2.18 -15.66
CA ASP A 141 -3.27 2.90 -15.00
C ASP A 141 -4.23 1.95 -14.29
N ARG A 142 -4.27 0.69 -14.71
CA ARG A 142 -5.01 -0.35 -14.00
C ARG A 142 -4.49 -0.49 -12.58
N ILE A 143 -3.17 -0.45 -12.37
CA ILE A 143 -2.51 -0.51 -11.04
C ILE A 143 -3.08 0.59 -10.14
N LEU A 144 -3.11 1.82 -10.64
CA LEU A 144 -3.61 2.99 -9.93
C LEU A 144 -5.06 2.80 -9.50
N SER A 145 -5.92 2.41 -10.44
CA SER A 145 -7.33 2.15 -10.16
C SER A 145 -7.55 1.00 -9.18
N GLY A 146 -6.83 -0.12 -9.29
CA GLY A 146 -7.01 -1.25 -8.37
C GLY A 146 -6.44 -0.99 -6.99
N VAL A 147 -5.39 -0.18 -6.84
CA VAL A 147 -4.92 0.31 -5.53
C VAL A 147 -6.00 1.19 -4.88
N VAL A 148 -6.65 2.06 -5.66
CA VAL A 148 -7.77 2.88 -5.18
C VAL A 148 -8.97 2.00 -4.79
N GLU A 149 -9.35 1.02 -5.62
CA GLU A 149 -10.44 0.10 -5.31
C GLU A 149 -10.17 -0.68 -4.00
N THR A 150 -8.99 -1.28 -3.90
CA THR A 150 -8.54 -2.03 -2.71
C THR A 150 -8.60 -1.17 -1.44
N ARG A 151 -8.07 0.06 -1.51
CA ARG A 151 -8.10 0.99 -0.36
C ARG A 151 -9.52 1.42 0.00
N GLY A 152 -10.38 1.66 -0.98
CA GLY A 152 -11.79 2.00 -0.75
C GLY A 152 -12.52 0.89 0.00
N ILE A 153 -12.26 -0.37 -0.36
CA ILE A 153 -12.84 -1.54 0.30
C ILE A 153 -12.35 -1.66 1.74
N LEU A 154 -11.03 -1.54 1.97
CA LEU A 154 -10.45 -1.58 3.31
C LEU A 154 -10.98 -0.46 4.21
N LEU A 155 -11.10 0.76 3.68
CA LEU A 155 -11.70 1.89 4.37
C LEU A 155 -13.14 1.61 4.79
N ASN A 156 -13.94 1.02 3.89
CA ASN A 156 -15.30 0.63 4.20
C ASN A 156 -15.34 -0.46 5.29
N ALA A 157 -14.45 -1.44 5.22
CA ALA A 157 -14.31 -2.50 6.21
C ALA A 157 -14.06 -1.94 7.61
N LEU A 158 -13.12 -1.01 7.72
CA LEU A 158 -12.76 -0.38 8.99
C LEU A 158 -13.82 0.58 9.50
N ALA A 159 -14.47 1.34 8.62
CA ALA A 159 -15.60 2.19 8.99
C ALA A 159 -16.76 1.36 9.54
N GLN A 160 -17.01 0.18 8.98
CA GLN A 160 -18.00 -0.75 9.53
C GLN A 160 -17.59 -1.26 10.91
N ARG A 161 -16.31 -1.61 11.12
CA ARG A 161 -15.80 -2.01 12.45
C ARG A 161 -15.97 -0.90 13.48
N LYS A 162 -15.60 0.35 13.15
CA LYS A 162 -15.65 1.48 14.08
C LYS A 162 -17.08 1.88 14.49
N ARG A 163 -18.10 1.49 13.73
CA ARG A 163 -19.52 1.72 14.06
C ARG A 163 -20.11 0.66 14.98
N THR A 164 -19.42 -0.47 15.15
CA THR A 164 -19.88 -1.60 15.94
C THR A 164 -18.96 -1.74 17.15
N ASP A 165 -19.21 -0.95 18.19
CA ASP A 165 -18.40 -0.90 19.42
C ASP A 165 -18.39 -2.25 20.19
N ASP A 166 -19.43 -3.09 20.01
CA ASP A 166 -19.62 -4.36 20.74
C ASP A 166 -19.45 -5.60 19.83
N GLY A 167 -18.37 -5.64 19.04
CA GLY A 167 -18.13 -6.79 18.15
C GLY A 167 -17.92 -8.08 18.93
N THR A 168 -18.77 -9.09 18.74
CA THR A 168 -18.50 -10.47 19.21
C THR A 168 -17.42 -11.14 18.34
N LEU A 169 -16.85 -12.25 18.81
CA LEU A 169 -15.93 -13.07 18.01
C LEU A 169 -16.57 -13.44 16.65
N THR A 170 -17.83 -13.89 16.67
CA THR A 170 -18.61 -14.23 15.48
C THR A 170 -18.73 -13.05 14.51
N PHE A 171 -19.01 -11.85 15.02
CA PHE A 171 -19.11 -10.66 14.19
C PHE A 171 -17.78 -10.35 13.48
N ILE A 172 -16.65 -10.44 14.18
CA ILE A 172 -15.33 -10.20 13.56
C ILE A 172 -15.03 -11.26 12.50
N SER A 173 -15.34 -12.52 12.77
CA SER A 173 -15.13 -13.62 11.83
C SER A 173 -15.98 -13.47 10.57
N GLU A 174 -17.25 -13.07 10.71
CA GLU A 174 -18.14 -12.80 9.57
C GLU A 174 -17.71 -11.57 8.78
N TRP A 175 -17.33 -10.49 9.48
CA TRP A 175 -16.80 -9.27 8.89
C TRP A 175 -15.53 -9.56 8.09
N HIS A 176 -14.57 -10.25 8.71
CA HIS A 176 -13.30 -10.62 8.08
C HIS A 176 -13.55 -11.46 6.83
N ARG A 177 -14.36 -12.52 6.94
CA ARG A 177 -14.70 -13.38 5.80
C ARG A 177 -15.32 -12.60 4.65
N HIS A 178 -16.28 -11.71 4.93
CA HIS A 178 -16.93 -10.91 3.90
C HIS A 178 -15.94 -10.05 3.09
N TYR A 179 -15.06 -9.31 3.77
CA TYR A 179 -14.10 -8.45 3.10
C TYR A 179 -12.93 -9.22 2.49
N PHE A 180 -12.53 -10.34 3.09
CA PHE A 180 -11.55 -11.26 2.53
C PHE A 180 -12.04 -11.81 1.18
N ASP A 181 -13.26 -12.34 1.14
CA ASP A 181 -13.86 -12.89 -0.09
C ASP A 181 -13.99 -11.81 -1.18
N LEU A 182 -14.34 -10.57 -0.80
CA LEU A 182 -14.42 -9.44 -1.73
C LEU A 182 -13.04 -9.08 -2.31
N LEU A 183 -12.00 -9.00 -1.48
CA LEU A 183 -10.64 -8.70 -1.93
C LEU A 183 -10.04 -9.84 -2.76
N GLU A 184 -10.27 -11.11 -2.40
CA GLU A 184 -9.85 -12.28 -3.19
C GLU A 184 -10.55 -12.32 -4.55
N LYS A 185 -11.84 -11.97 -4.60
CA LYS A 185 -12.56 -11.85 -5.87
C LYS A 185 -11.90 -10.82 -6.77
N ILE A 186 -11.64 -9.61 -6.26
CA ILE A 186 -11.00 -8.53 -7.02
C ILE A 186 -9.59 -8.91 -7.43
N ARG A 187 -8.82 -9.56 -6.55
CA ARG A 187 -7.50 -10.09 -6.88
C ARG A 187 -7.58 -11.03 -8.08
N THR A 188 -8.52 -11.98 -8.03
CA THR A 188 -8.68 -13.00 -9.06
C THR A 188 -9.14 -12.40 -10.37
N GLU A 189 -10.17 -11.53 -10.35
CA GLU A 189 -10.70 -10.86 -11.55
C GLU A 189 -9.71 -9.86 -12.15
N SER A 190 -8.97 -9.14 -11.30
CA SER A 190 -7.99 -8.14 -11.74
C SER A 190 -6.75 -8.77 -12.36
N CYS A 191 -6.42 -10.01 -11.97
CA CYS A 191 -5.24 -10.73 -12.44
C CYS A 191 -5.54 -11.79 -13.51
N LYS A 192 -6.80 -11.94 -13.96
CA LYS A 192 -7.15 -12.81 -15.09
C LYS A 192 -6.56 -12.30 -16.42
N SER A 193 -6.06 -13.24 -17.21
CA SER A 193 -5.31 -13.05 -18.46
C SER A 193 -6.17 -12.70 -19.70
N ASP A 194 -7.47 -12.42 -19.54
CA ASP A 194 -8.43 -12.31 -20.66
C ASP A 194 -8.23 -11.06 -21.56
N GLN A 195 -7.17 -10.31 -21.34
CA GLN A 195 -6.78 -9.12 -22.07
C GLN A 195 -5.26 -9.19 -22.29
N PRO A 196 -4.71 -8.62 -23.37
CA PRO A 196 -3.27 -8.63 -23.64
C PRO A 196 -2.51 -7.69 -22.68
N PHE A 197 -2.57 -8.00 -21.38
CA PHE A 197 -1.85 -7.28 -20.35
C PHE A 197 -0.46 -7.89 -20.17
N PRO A 198 0.58 -7.07 -20.03
CA PRO A 198 1.88 -7.57 -19.61
C PRO A 198 1.73 -8.27 -18.25
N SER A 199 2.19 -9.51 -18.12
CA SER A 199 2.15 -10.32 -16.88
C SER A 199 2.60 -9.52 -15.65
N LYS A 200 3.64 -8.70 -15.85
CA LYS A 200 4.19 -7.74 -14.91
C LYS A 200 3.19 -6.79 -14.24
N VAL A 201 2.23 -6.25 -14.98
CA VAL A 201 1.21 -5.31 -14.44
C VAL A 201 0.27 -6.05 -13.48
N SER A 202 -0.13 -7.27 -13.85
CA SER A 202 -0.97 -8.13 -13.02
C SER A 202 -0.25 -8.53 -11.73
N SER A 203 1.06 -8.78 -11.79
CA SER A 203 1.87 -9.11 -10.60
C SER A 203 1.99 -7.93 -9.64
N VAL A 204 2.21 -6.71 -10.14
CA VAL A 204 2.20 -5.51 -9.29
C VAL A 204 0.84 -5.32 -8.61
N MET A 205 -0.25 -5.56 -9.35
CA MET A 205 -1.60 -5.47 -8.80
C MET A 205 -1.86 -6.53 -7.72
N ALA A 206 -1.57 -7.80 -8.01
CA ALA A 206 -1.73 -8.91 -7.08
C ALA A 206 -0.96 -8.65 -5.78
N PHE A 207 0.27 -8.14 -5.88
CA PHE A 207 1.10 -7.80 -4.73
C PHE A 207 0.43 -6.76 -3.82
N TYR A 208 -0.17 -5.72 -4.40
CA TYR A 208 -0.88 -4.70 -3.64
C TYR A 208 -2.13 -5.20 -2.96
N ILE A 209 -2.93 -5.99 -3.68
CA ILE A 209 -4.15 -6.56 -3.13
C ILE A 209 -3.79 -7.55 -2.02
N ASP A 210 -2.75 -8.35 -2.18
CA ASP A 210 -2.23 -9.27 -1.16
C ASP A 210 -1.81 -8.51 0.10
N HIS A 211 -1.09 -7.39 -0.04
CA HIS A 211 -0.76 -6.55 1.11
C HIS A 211 -2.02 -5.97 1.78
N GLY A 212 -3.02 -5.55 0.98
CA GLY A 212 -4.31 -5.10 1.50
C GLY A 212 -5.06 -6.18 2.28
N ILE A 213 -5.01 -7.43 1.83
CA ILE A 213 -5.59 -8.58 2.54
C ILE A 213 -4.84 -8.83 3.86
N MET A 214 -3.50 -8.78 3.88
CA MET A 214 -2.75 -8.94 5.13
C MET A 214 -3.10 -7.88 6.16
N VAL A 215 -3.25 -6.64 5.71
CA VAL A 215 -3.76 -5.52 6.52
C VAL A 215 -5.12 -5.86 7.18
N LEU A 216 -6.06 -6.41 6.41
CA LEU A 216 -7.37 -6.84 6.90
C LEU A 216 -7.22 -7.98 7.93
N ASN A 217 -6.36 -8.96 7.64
CA ASN A 217 -6.08 -10.08 8.53
C ASN A 217 -5.48 -9.60 9.86
N ALA A 218 -4.53 -8.66 9.82
CA ALA A 218 -3.91 -8.10 11.02
C ALA A 218 -4.94 -7.38 11.91
N GLU A 219 -5.89 -6.67 11.31
CA GLU A 219 -7.00 -6.03 12.04
C GLU A 219 -7.91 -7.06 12.70
N ALA A 220 -8.30 -8.10 11.97
CA ALA A 220 -9.13 -9.19 12.48
C ALA A 220 -8.42 -9.93 13.61
N ALA A 221 -7.16 -10.32 13.41
CA ALA A 221 -6.35 -11.04 14.39
C ALA A 221 -6.19 -10.24 15.70
N ARG A 222 -5.88 -8.94 15.60
CA ARG A 222 -5.76 -8.06 16.77
C ARG A 222 -7.09 -7.94 17.51
N SER A 223 -8.18 -7.80 16.79
CA SER A 223 -9.53 -7.71 17.37
C SER A 223 -9.95 -8.98 18.08
N LEU A 224 -9.68 -10.15 17.47
CA LEU A 224 -9.99 -11.46 18.05
C LEU A 224 -9.17 -11.71 19.33
N LEU A 225 -7.88 -11.38 19.32
CA LEU A 225 -7.04 -11.47 20.50
C LEU A 225 -7.50 -10.54 21.63
N ALA A 226 -7.89 -9.30 21.28
CA ALA A 226 -8.36 -8.34 22.28
C ALA A 226 -9.65 -8.80 22.97
N LEU A 227 -10.57 -9.46 22.26
CA LEU A 227 -11.81 -10.00 22.85
C LEU A 227 -11.61 -11.30 23.62
N ALA A 228 -10.55 -12.04 23.32
CA ALA A 228 -10.23 -13.31 23.96
C ALA A 228 -9.23 -13.14 25.12
N ASP A 229 -8.99 -11.92 25.60
CA ASP A 229 -7.99 -11.59 26.61
C ASP A 229 -6.59 -12.18 26.30
N GLY A 230 -6.22 -12.16 25.01
CA GLY A 230 -4.95 -12.69 24.51
C GLY A 230 -4.94 -14.20 24.23
N ALA A 231 -6.01 -14.93 24.53
CA ALA A 231 -6.11 -16.36 24.21
C ALA A 231 -6.33 -16.61 22.72
N THR A 232 -5.68 -17.65 22.18
CA THR A 232 -5.87 -18.08 20.78
C THR A 232 -7.21 -18.83 20.64
N THR A 233 -8.11 -18.31 19.83
CA THR A 233 -9.40 -18.94 19.50
C THR A 233 -9.35 -19.67 18.15
N THR A 234 -10.34 -20.52 17.86
CA THR A 234 -10.48 -21.17 16.54
C THR A 234 -10.57 -20.14 15.40
N ASP A 235 -11.28 -19.04 15.65
CA ASP A 235 -11.41 -17.92 14.70
C ASP A 235 -10.08 -17.24 14.46
N PHE A 236 -9.32 -16.99 15.54
CA PHE A 236 -7.98 -16.42 15.44
C PHE A 236 -7.04 -17.33 14.65
N ASN A 237 -7.05 -18.64 14.91
CA ASN A 237 -6.21 -19.60 14.18
C ASN A 237 -6.58 -19.63 12.69
N THR A 238 -7.87 -19.54 12.36
CA THR A 238 -8.34 -19.44 10.97
C THR A 238 -7.78 -18.21 10.28
N VAL A 239 -7.86 -17.03 10.91
CA VAL A 239 -7.29 -15.79 10.37
C VAL A 239 -5.75 -15.88 10.27
N SER A 240 -5.08 -16.48 11.25
CA SER A 240 -3.63 -16.66 11.26
C SER A 240 -3.16 -17.51 10.07
N HIS A 241 -3.81 -18.66 9.82
CA HIS A 241 -3.53 -19.51 8.65
C HIS A 241 -3.75 -18.76 7.33
N ILE A 242 -4.84 -18.01 7.22
CA ILE A 242 -5.10 -17.17 6.03
C ILE A 242 -3.98 -16.14 5.86
N SER A 243 -3.55 -15.47 6.94
CA SER A 243 -2.49 -14.46 6.85
C SER A 243 -1.17 -15.05 6.37
N VAL A 244 -0.75 -16.19 6.91
CA VAL A 244 0.48 -16.85 6.47
C VAL A 244 0.43 -17.27 5.00
N LYS A 245 -0.72 -17.78 4.55
CA LYS A 245 -0.91 -18.16 3.15
C LYS A 245 -0.78 -16.96 2.21
N VAL A 246 -1.41 -15.84 2.57
CA VAL A 246 -1.35 -14.59 1.78
C VAL A 246 0.05 -13.98 1.83
N ALA A 247 0.71 -13.97 3.00
CA ALA A 247 2.08 -13.49 3.16
C ALA A 247 3.07 -14.32 2.33
N SER A 248 2.97 -15.65 2.37
CA SER A 248 3.79 -16.55 1.55
C SER A 248 3.58 -16.34 0.05
N ARG A 249 2.32 -16.13 -0.37
CA ARG A 249 1.96 -15.79 -1.76
C ARG A 249 2.56 -14.45 -2.19
N LEU A 250 2.50 -13.44 -1.32
CA LEU A 250 3.09 -12.13 -1.56
C LEU A 250 4.62 -12.21 -1.71
N LEU A 251 5.31 -12.94 -0.83
CA LEU A 251 6.76 -13.14 -0.91
C LEU A 251 7.16 -13.91 -2.17
N SER A 252 6.44 -14.97 -2.52
CA SER A 252 6.66 -15.72 -3.77
C SER A 252 6.57 -14.80 -4.99
N LEU A 253 5.57 -13.92 -5.01
CA LEU A 253 5.39 -12.93 -6.07
C LEU A 253 6.48 -11.85 -6.07
N ALA A 254 6.97 -11.45 -4.89
CA ALA A 254 8.08 -10.51 -4.75
C ALA A 254 9.38 -11.06 -5.35
N PHE A 255 9.59 -12.37 -5.23
CA PHE A 255 10.86 -13.04 -5.55
C PHE A 255 10.90 -13.69 -6.93
N ASP A 256 9.74 -13.92 -7.54
CA ASP A 256 9.65 -14.46 -8.89
C ASP A 256 10.28 -13.48 -9.91
N SER A 257 11.36 -13.93 -10.55
CA SER A 257 12.13 -13.19 -11.54
C SER A 257 11.53 -13.18 -12.94
N GLU A 258 10.68 -14.16 -13.27
CA GLU A 258 10.12 -14.34 -14.60
C GLU A 258 8.78 -13.63 -14.74
N ASN A 259 7.86 -13.91 -13.81
CA ASN A 259 6.50 -13.41 -13.84
C ASN A 259 6.18 -12.47 -12.67
N GLY A 260 7.04 -12.40 -11.66
CA GLY A 260 6.84 -11.58 -10.48
C GLY A 260 7.61 -10.27 -10.48
N LEU A 261 7.94 -9.85 -9.27
CA LEU A 261 8.56 -8.56 -9.01
C LEU A 261 10.07 -8.61 -8.81
N GLY A 262 10.69 -9.79 -8.93
CA GLY A 262 12.12 -9.97 -8.66
C GLY A 262 13.04 -9.15 -9.57
N GLN A 263 12.53 -8.71 -10.73
CA GLN A 263 13.22 -7.80 -11.66
C GLN A 263 13.06 -6.30 -11.33
N TYR A 264 12.11 -5.94 -10.46
CA TYR A 264 11.86 -4.55 -10.09
C TYR A 264 12.76 -4.14 -8.94
N LEU A 265 13.91 -3.57 -9.31
CA LEU A 265 14.90 -3.04 -8.38
C LEU A 265 14.37 -1.89 -7.50
N ILE A 266 13.24 -1.27 -7.88
CA ILE A 266 12.70 -0.06 -7.25
C ILE A 266 11.20 -0.20 -7.03
N GLY A 267 10.75 0.24 -5.85
CA GLY A 267 9.34 0.22 -5.46
C GLY A 267 8.45 1.02 -6.40
N PHE A 268 7.29 0.45 -6.72
CA PHE A 268 6.20 1.09 -7.43
C PHE A 268 5.22 1.69 -6.40
N GLN A 269 4.77 2.94 -6.54
CA GLN A 269 3.69 3.66 -5.80
C GLN A 269 3.66 3.66 -4.24
N ASN A 270 4.32 2.73 -3.55
CA ASN A 270 4.50 2.58 -2.11
C ASN A 270 5.80 1.79 -1.88
N ASN A 271 6.33 1.80 -0.66
CA ASN A 271 7.58 1.11 -0.38
C ASN A 271 7.37 -0.42 -0.28
N GLN A 272 7.69 -1.14 -1.36
CA GLN A 272 7.58 -2.60 -1.46
C GLN A 272 8.33 -3.34 -0.34
N PHE A 273 9.41 -2.76 0.16
CA PHE A 273 10.20 -3.37 1.23
C PHE A 273 9.44 -3.37 2.57
N ILE A 274 8.60 -2.37 2.84
CA ILE A 274 7.71 -2.38 4.02
C ILE A 274 6.72 -3.53 3.91
N MET A 275 6.13 -3.74 2.73
CA MET A 275 5.15 -4.81 2.50
C MET A 275 5.80 -6.21 2.65
N ILE A 276 7.04 -6.37 2.17
CA ILE A 276 7.85 -7.58 2.42
C ILE A 276 8.12 -7.77 3.92
N CYS A 277 8.46 -6.70 4.65
CA CYS A 277 8.69 -6.78 6.09
C CYS A 277 7.42 -7.12 6.88
N HIS A 278 6.26 -6.61 6.46
CA HIS A 278 4.96 -6.98 7.02
C HIS A 278 4.72 -8.49 6.83
N ALA A 279 5.00 -9.03 5.64
CA ALA A 279 4.83 -10.46 5.37
C ALA A 279 5.76 -11.33 6.21
N ALA A 280 7.03 -10.93 6.33
CA ALA A 280 7.99 -11.61 7.20
C ALA A 280 7.56 -11.58 8.67
N THR A 281 7.04 -10.43 9.14
CA THR A 281 6.57 -10.26 10.52
C THR A 281 5.37 -11.18 10.81
N ASP A 282 4.38 -11.22 9.92
CA ASP A 282 3.21 -12.09 10.06
C ASP A 282 3.58 -13.57 10.12
N ILE A 283 4.48 -14.01 9.22
CA ILE A 283 4.99 -15.38 9.23
C ILE A 283 5.69 -15.67 10.55
N LEU A 284 6.66 -14.83 10.96
CA LEU A 284 7.40 -15.04 12.22
C LEU A 284 6.48 -15.08 13.45
N GLN A 285 5.45 -14.24 13.50
CA GLN A 285 4.47 -14.27 14.59
C GLN A 285 3.66 -15.57 14.60
N ALA A 286 3.22 -16.07 13.44
CA ALA A 286 2.52 -17.34 13.35
C ALA A 286 3.42 -18.53 13.75
N MET A 287 4.70 -18.50 13.35
CA MET A 287 5.70 -19.48 13.77
C MET A 287 5.84 -19.52 15.30
N ARG A 288 5.95 -18.35 15.95
CA ARG A 288 6.09 -18.24 17.41
C ARG A 288 4.89 -18.77 18.17
N ARG A 289 3.68 -18.54 17.66
CA ARG A 289 2.42 -18.98 18.29
C ARG A 289 2.12 -20.46 18.05
N GLY A 290 2.94 -21.18 17.27
CA GLY A 290 2.70 -22.59 16.94
C GLY A 290 1.41 -22.82 16.16
N THR A 291 0.88 -21.81 15.46
CA THR A 291 -0.40 -21.91 14.74
C THR A 291 -0.26 -22.57 13.36
N MET A 292 0.84 -23.27 13.08
CA MET A 292 1.16 -23.80 11.76
C MET A 292 1.49 -25.29 11.84
N ALA A 293 1.10 -26.05 10.81
CA ALA A 293 1.55 -27.43 10.66
C ALA A 293 3.03 -27.47 10.19
N ASP A 294 3.76 -28.51 10.57
CA ASP A 294 5.19 -28.70 10.24
C ASP A 294 5.59 -28.45 8.77
N PRO A 295 4.86 -28.95 7.74
CA PRO A 295 5.24 -28.69 6.35
C PRO A 295 5.06 -27.21 5.95
N GLU A 296 3.93 -26.60 6.33
CA GLU A 296 3.66 -25.18 6.06
C GLU A 296 4.67 -24.28 6.76
N LEU A 297 5.05 -24.66 7.98
CA LEU A 297 6.03 -23.95 8.81
C LEU A 297 7.41 -23.92 8.12
N SER A 298 7.86 -25.07 7.62
CA SER A 298 9.15 -25.19 6.94
C SER A 298 9.20 -24.37 5.65
N ASP A 299 8.11 -24.39 4.87
CA ASP A 299 8.01 -23.64 3.62
C ASP A 299 8.01 -22.12 3.86
N ALA A 300 7.20 -21.65 4.81
CA ALA A 300 7.13 -20.23 5.16
C ALA A 300 8.47 -19.73 5.75
N ALA A 301 9.12 -20.53 6.61
CA ALA A 301 10.43 -20.21 7.14
C ALA A 301 11.50 -20.11 6.04
N THR A 302 11.41 -20.95 5.00
CA THR A 302 12.32 -20.91 3.85
C THR A 302 12.16 -19.61 3.06
N LEU A 303 10.91 -19.16 2.85
CA LEU A 303 10.64 -17.87 2.20
C LEU A 303 11.22 -16.70 3.00
N VAL A 304 11.05 -16.68 4.32
CA VAL A 304 11.60 -15.60 5.18
C VAL A 304 13.13 -15.59 5.17
N LYS A 305 13.77 -16.76 5.10
CA LYS A 305 15.23 -16.86 5.02
C LYS A 305 15.80 -16.43 3.67
N ALA A 306 15.00 -16.48 2.60
CA ALA A 306 15.42 -16.06 1.26
C ALA A 306 15.35 -14.54 1.04
N ILE A 307 14.67 -13.79 1.93
CA ILE A 307 14.50 -12.32 1.78
C ILE A 307 15.84 -11.59 1.66
N PRO A 308 16.86 -11.82 2.53
CA PRO A 308 18.14 -11.12 2.44
C PRO A 308 18.82 -11.34 1.09
N ASP A 309 18.89 -12.57 0.60
CA ASP A 309 19.54 -12.91 -0.67
C ASP A 309 18.89 -12.19 -1.86
N HIS A 310 17.56 -12.04 -1.82
CA HIS A 310 16.84 -11.29 -2.85
C HIS A 310 17.08 -9.79 -2.76
N LEU A 311 17.08 -9.22 -1.56
CA LEU A 311 17.35 -7.79 -1.38
C LEU A 311 18.81 -7.43 -1.67
N GLU A 312 19.77 -8.30 -1.34
CA GLU A 312 21.20 -8.09 -1.57
C GLU A 312 21.52 -7.98 -3.08
N LYS A 313 20.96 -8.88 -3.90
CA LYS A 313 21.10 -8.82 -5.38
C LYS A 313 20.65 -7.49 -5.98
N ALA A 314 19.62 -6.88 -5.41
CA ALA A 314 19.11 -5.58 -5.84
C ALA A 314 19.91 -4.42 -5.21
N ALA A 315 20.34 -4.57 -3.96
CA ALA A 315 21.10 -3.57 -3.22
C ALA A 315 22.49 -3.33 -3.85
N ASP A 316 23.12 -4.37 -4.38
CA ASP A 316 24.41 -4.30 -5.09
C ASP A 316 24.39 -3.35 -6.30
N GLN A 317 23.21 -3.12 -6.88
CA GLN A 317 23.02 -2.27 -8.05
C GLN A 317 22.64 -0.83 -7.68
N LEU A 318 22.43 -0.55 -6.40
CA LEU A 318 21.86 0.70 -5.90
C LEU A 318 22.83 1.43 -4.94
N PRO A 319 22.80 2.76 -4.90
CA PRO A 319 23.63 3.52 -3.96
C PRO A 319 23.37 3.11 -2.52
N ALA A 320 24.41 3.14 -1.67
CA ALA A 320 24.31 2.86 -0.23
C ALA A 320 23.28 3.75 0.51
N THR A 321 22.90 4.88 -0.08
CA THR A 321 21.87 5.79 0.44
C THR A 321 20.45 5.39 0.05
N CYS A 322 20.24 4.25 -0.62
CA CYS A 322 18.92 3.76 -0.99
C CYS A 322 18.27 3.00 0.18
N MET A 323 16.96 3.15 0.35
CA MET A 323 16.18 2.48 1.42
C MET A 323 16.37 0.95 1.43
N ILE A 324 16.70 0.34 0.29
CA ILE A 324 16.89 -1.11 0.20
C ILE A 324 17.95 -1.63 1.18
N HIS A 325 19.02 -0.87 1.43
CA HIS A 325 20.09 -1.27 2.36
C HIS A 325 19.58 -1.34 3.80
N PHE A 326 18.72 -0.40 4.20
CA PHE A 326 18.05 -0.44 5.51
C PHE A 326 17.15 -1.68 5.65
N TYR A 327 16.35 -1.99 4.64
CA TYR A 327 15.47 -3.17 4.69
C TYR A 327 16.23 -4.50 4.54
N LEU A 328 17.40 -4.49 3.91
CA LEU A 328 18.29 -5.65 3.88
C LEU A 328 18.78 -6.00 5.29
N ASP A 329 19.16 -5.00 6.09
CA ASP A 329 19.57 -5.23 7.48
C ASP A 329 18.42 -5.76 8.34
N ILE A 330 17.20 -5.23 8.16
CA ILE A 330 15.99 -5.77 8.81
C ILE A 330 15.73 -7.22 8.36
N ALA A 331 15.84 -7.50 7.06
CA ALA A 331 15.61 -8.84 6.53
C ALA A 331 16.60 -9.87 7.09
N LYS A 332 17.87 -9.49 7.29
CA LYS A 332 18.87 -10.35 7.96
C LYS A 332 18.44 -10.71 9.38
N CYS A 333 17.85 -9.77 10.11
CA CYS A 333 17.27 -10.04 11.43
C CYS A 333 16.10 -11.04 11.34
N PHE A 334 15.17 -10.87 10.39
CA PHE A 334 14.08 -11.82 10.18
C PHE A 334 14.57 -13.23 9.86
N ALA A 335 15.56 -13.37 8.98
CA ALA A 335 16.14 -14.66 8.63
C ALA A 335 16.83 -15.34 9.84
N SER A 336 17.53 -14.57 10.66
CA SER A 336 18.13 -15.05 11.92
C SER A 336 17.05 -15.57 12.87
N GLN A 337 15.97 -14.82 13.08
CA GLN A 337 14.88 -15.24 13.96
C GLN A 337 14.15 -16.49 13.45
N ALA A 338 13.93 -16.60 12.13
CA ALA A 338 13.35 -17.81 11.54
C ALA A 338 14.24 -19.04 11.81
N ASN A 339 15.58 -18.88 11.82
CA ASN A 339 16.50 -19.96 12.21
C ASN A 339 16.38 -20.32 13.70
N THR A 340 16.34 -19.31 14.58
CA THR A 340 16.22 -19.52 16.03
C THR A 340 14.94 -20.28 16.38
N ILE A 341 13.78 -19.83 15.87
CA ILE A 341 12.49 -20.47 16.13
C ILE A 341 12.48 -21.91 15.61
N MET A 342 12.97 -22.14 14.39
CA MET A 342 13.05 -23.49 13.80
C MET A 342 13.99 -24.43 14.57
N THR A 343 15.03 -23.90 15.22
CA THR A 343 15.96 -24.69 16.03
C THR A 343 15.31 -25.06 17.36
N ALA A 344 14.66 -24.11 18.03
CA ALA A 344 14.01 -24.32 19.31
C ALA A 344 12.82 -25.30 19.22
N LEU A 345 12.04 -25.22 18.14
CA LEU A 345 10.96 -26.18 17.86
C LEU A 345 11.48 -27.62 17.64
N LYS A 346 12.72 -27.78 17.14
CA LYS A 346 13.36 -29.09 16.96
C LYS A 346 14.00 -29.62 18.24
N SER A 347 14.45 -28.75 19.15
CA SER A 347 15.05 -29.15 20.42
C SER A 347 14.01 -29.43 21.53
N SER A 348 12.72 -29.28 21.24
CA SER A 348 11.62 -29.47 22.21
C SER A 348 11.77 -28.60 23.47
N GLU A 349 12.38 -27.42 23.31
CA GLU A 349 12.48 -26.42 24.38
C GLU A 349 11.08 -25.87 24.73
N THR A 350 10.86 -25.58 26.03
CA THR A 350 9.57 -25.07 26.52
C THR A 350 9.23 -23.70 25.93
N GLU A 351 7.93 -23.43 25.76
CA GLU A 351 7.37 -22.17 25.23
C GLU A 351 7.95 -20.90 25.89
N ASP A 352 8.22 -20.96 27.20
CA ASP A 352 8.84 -19.88 27.99
C ASP A 352 10.31 -19.60 27.61
N THR A 353 11.03 -20.62 27.13
CA THR A 353 12.43 -20.50 26.68
C THR A 353 12.48 -19.87 25.28
N ILE A 354 11.51 -20.23 24.42
CA ILE A 354 11.38 -19.70 23.05
C ILE A 354 11.00 -18.22 23.07
N THR A 355 10.07 -17.84 23.94
CA THR A 355 9.66 -16.43 24.12
C THR A 355 10.78 -15.59 24.73
N GLY A 356 11.49 -16.09 25.75
CA GLY A 356 12.59 -15.36 26.42
C GLY A 356 13.86 -15.15 25.59
N ILE A 357 14.25 -16.08 24.72
CA ILE A 357 15.43 -15.93 23.83
C ILE A 357 15.15 -14.91 22.72
N VAL A 358 13.92 -14.90 22.20
CA VAL A 358 13.56 -14.18 20.97
C VAL A 358 13.08 -12.75 21.24
N ASP A 359 12.53 -12.44 22.43
CA ASP A 359 12.14 -11.06 22.81
C ASP A 359 13.34 -10.12 23.00
N SER A 360 14.54 -10.64 23.22
CA SER A 360 15.76 -9.81 23.36
C SER A 360 16.26 -9.20 22.04
N ASP A 361 15.96 -9.84 20.92
CA ASP A 361 16.41 -9.47 19.56
C ASP A 361 15.25 -9.04 18.63
N PHE A 362 14.00 -9.03 19.13
CA PHE A 362 12.87 -8.60 18.33
C PHE A 362 12.84 -7.07 18.25
N PRO A 363 12.87 -6.46 17.05
CA PRO A 363 12.30 -5.12 16.95
C PRO A 363 10.83 -5.30 17.34
N PRO A 364 10.29 -4.54 18.31
CA PRO A 364 9.03 -4.87 18.97
C PRO A 364 7.92 -5.18 17.96
N ALA A 365 6.83 -5.83 18.38
CA ALA A 365 5.65 -6.00 17.54
C ALA A 365 5.09 -4.66 17.03
N ASP A 366 5.66 -3.55 17.51
CA ASP A 366 5.52 -2.16 17.12
C ASP A 366 6.86 -1.52 16.67
N TRP A 367 7.73 -2.21 15.94
CA TRP A 367 9.01 -1.62 15.49
C TRP A 367 8.83 -0.35 14.65
N TRP A 368 7.66 -0.23 14.01
CA TRP A 368 7.20 1.00 13.38
C TRP A 368 6.94 2.14 14.37
N ARG A 369 6.54 1.87 15.63
CA ARG A 369 6.37 2.92 16.66
C ARG A 369 7.69 3.53 17.08
N ALA A 370 8.80 2.80 16.98
CA ALA A 370 10.13 3.39 17.16
C ALA A 370 10.47 4.42 16.07
N LEU A 371 9.69 4.47 14.99
CA LEU A 371 9.79 5.44 13.90
C LEU A 371 8.74 6.57 14.01
N GLU A 372 7.82 6.51 14.99
CA GLU A 372 6.73 7.48 15.19
C GLU A 372 7.13 8.56 16.21
N VAL A 373 6.89 9.85 15.88
CA VAL A 373 7.04 10.98 16.83
C VAL A 373 5.80 11.11 17.75
N GLU A 374 4.67 10.49 17.38
CA GLU A 374 3.44 10.35 18.17
C GLU A 374 2.64 9.13 17.67
N PRO A 375 1.85 8.44 18.52
CA PRO A 375 1.08 7.28 18.10
C PRO A 375 0.00 7.69 17.10
N LEU A 376 0.13 7.25 15.86
CA LEU A 376 -0.95 7.39 14.86
C LEU A 376 -2.05 6.37 15.20
N ASP A 377 -3.32 6.82 15.22
CA ASP A 377 -4.51 5.96 15.33
C ASP A 377 -4.37 4.77 14.35
N PRO A 378 -4.66 3.51 14.74
CA PRO A 378 -4.76 2.39 13.80
C PRO A 378 -5.65 2.72 12.60
N THR A 379 -6.66 3.58 12.79
CA THR A 379 -7.35 4.17 11.65
C THR A 379 -6.42 5.09 10.88
N ALA A 380 -5.65 6.04 11.41
CA ALA A 380 -4.68 6.83 10.61
C ALA A 380 -3.70 6.00 9.73
N ARG A 381 -3.49 4.70 10.01
CA ARG A 381 -2.77 3.74 9.12
C ARG A 381 -3.53 3.37 7.84
N PHE A 382 -4.85 3.56 7.83
CA PHE A 382 -5.80 3.28 6.74
C PHE A 382 -6.76 4.45 6.42
N ASP A 383 -7.41 5.01 7.44
CA ASP A 383 -8.09 6.29 7.63
C ASP A 383 -7.15 7.48 7.44
N ILE A 384 -6.85 7.64 6.18
CA ILE A 384 -6.28 8.82 5.63
C ILE A 384 -7.43 9.66 5.03
N GLY A 385 -8.40 10.05 5.87
CA GLY A 385 -9.51 10.88 5.40
C GLY A 385 -10.73 11.09 6.30
N LEU A 386 -10.74 10.71 7.58
CA LEU A 386 -11.94 10.84 8.41
C LEU A 386 -11.69 11.49 9.78
N HIS A 387 -10.91 12.57 9.82
CA HIS A 387 -11.09 13.64 10.81
C HIS A 387 -11.41 14.96 10.09
N GLY A 388 -12.69 15.15 9.78
CA GLY A 388 -13.27 16.48 9.84
C GLY A 388 -13.57 16.78 11.30
N SER A 389 -12.67 17.46 12.00
CA SER A 389 -13.02 18.12 13.25
C SER A 389 -14.08 19.18 12.95
N GLY A 390 -15.34 18.85 13.19
CA GLY A 390 -16.46 19.77 13.01
C GLY A 390 -17.77 19.02 12.90
N LYS A 391 -18.59 19.09 13.96
CA LYS A 391 -20.02 18.81 13.89
C LYS A 391 -20.60 19.49 12.66
N LEU A 392 -21.21 18.72 11.77
CA LEU A 392 -22.33 19.15 10.94
C LEU A 392 -23.03 17.89 10.43
N ASP A 393 -24.30 17.77 10.80
CA ASP A 393 -25.28 16.88 10.20
C ASP A 393 -25.18 16.93 8.67
N TYR A 394 -25.25 15.78 8.00
CA TYR A 394 -26.21 15.48 6.92
C TYR A 394 -25.84 14.18 6.17
N ASP A 395 -26.83 13.29 6.16
CA ASP A 395 -27.17 12.14 5.31
C ASP A 395 -26.08 11.37 4.54
N LEU A 396 -25.81 10.17 5.07
CA LEU A 396 -25.07 9.08 4.45
C LEU A 396 -26.04 8.13 3.70
N TYR A 397 -26.80 8.64 2.72
CA TYR A 397 -27.71 7.82 1.90
C TYR A 397 -27.50 8.08 0.40
N SER A 398 -26.54 7.39 -0.22
CA SER A 398 -26.50 7.26 -1.69
C SER A 398 -25.67 6.07 -2.23
N PHE A 399 -25.36 5.05 -1.41
CA PHE A 399 -24.54 3.91 -1.86
C PHE A 399 -25.28 2.56 -1.98
N THR A 400 -26.61 2.56 -2.02
CA THR A 400 -27.40 1.35 -2.33
C THR A 400 -28.38 1.66 -3.45
N GLY A 401 -28.03 1.30 -4.69
CA GLY A 401 -28.95 1.42 -5.81
C GLY A 401 -28.32 1.29 -7.18
N MET A 402 -27.87 0.09 -7.56
CA MET A 402 -27.99 -0.34 -8.96
C MET A 402 -28.38 -1.81 -8.98
N GLY A 403 -29.70 -2.03 -9.06
CA GLY A 403 -30.29 -3.31 -9.40
C GLY A 403 -30.01 -3.64 -10.86
N PHE A 404 -29.78 -4.93 -11.08
CA PHE A 404 -29.81 -5.59 -12.38
C PHE A 404 -31.05 -5.15 -13.16
N PHE A 405 -30.87 -4.65 -14.39
CA PHE A 405 -31.93 -4.60 -15.38
C PHE A 405 -31.70 -5.71 -16.41
N GLU A 406 -32.53 -6.74 -16.28
CA GLU A 406 -32.77 -7.73 -17.32
C GLU A 406 -33.30 -7.04 -18.58
N ARG A 407 -32.75 -7.49 -19.70
CA ARG A 407 -33.25 -7.26 -21.05
C ARG A 407 -34.62 -7.93 -21.18
N THR A 408 -35.65 -7.18 -21.55
CA THR A 408 -36.82 -7.76 -22.21
C THR A 408 -37.13 -7.00 -23.48
N ASP A 409 -37.31 -7.77 -24.54
CA ASP A 409 -37.52 -7.36 -25.91
C ASP A 409 -38.87 -6.67 -26.16
N SER A 410 -38.87 -5.93 -27.28
CA SER A 410 -39.94 -5.77 -28.27
C SER A 410 -41.08 -4.74 -28.07
N ALA A 411 -41.25 -4.00 -29.18
CA ALA A 411 -42.33 -3.11 -29.65
C ALA A 411 -42.38 -1.68 -29.10
#